data_AF-A0A1N6JH57-F1
#
_entry.id   AF-A0A1N6JH57-F1
#
_cell.length_a   1.000
_cell.length_b   1.000
_cell.length_c   1.000
_cell.angle_alpha   90.00
_cell.angle_beta   90.00
_cell.angle_gamma   90.00
#
_symmetry.space_group_name_H-M   'P 1'
#
loop_
_entity.id
_entity.type
_entity.pdbx_description
1 polymer ?
#
loop_
_entity_poly.entity_id
_entity_poly.type
_entity_poly.pdbx_seq_one_letter_code
_entity_poly.pdbx_strand_id
1 'polypeptide(L)'
;MMKIIKIGFILSALSLFLLNCKTAAQNTTITSVSYTHTAGRGGRTFINATKDSLESNKTGGRFEDYPVFKKKIDKKDWDKIVSDINISLLEKTQSGKARGYYDGPDHIFRITTTEKEYELINVPENSEGYKQIEKLKNNLDNLLKKY
;
A
#
# COMPACT_ATOMS: atom_id res chain seq x y z
N MET A 1 -2.49 -56.38 -17.24
CA MET A 1 -3.46 -55.52 -16.50
C MET A 1 -2.94 -54.95 -15.17
N MET A 2 -1.99 -55.59 -14.47
CA MET A 2 -1.46 -55.09 -13.16
C MET A 2 -0.59 -53.82 -13.19
N LYS A 3 -0.06 -53.40 -14.35
CA LYS A 3 0.81 -52.20 -14.46
C LYS A 3 0.04 -50.87 -14.46
N ILE A 4 -1.20 -50.88 -14.96
CA ILE A 4 -2.04 -49.67 -15.06
C ILE A 4 -2.56 -49.24 -13.67
N ILE A 5 -2.81 -50.20 -12.79
CA ILE A 5 -3.31 -49.97 -11.43
C ILE A 5 -2.26 -49.25 -10.55
N LYS A 6 -0.96 -49.53 -10.77
CA LYS A 6 0.13 -48.89 -10.01
C LYS A 6 0.36 -47.42 -10.40
N ILE A 7 0.09 -47.04 -11.65
CA ILE A 7 0.27 -45.66 -12.14
C ILE A 7 -0.87 -44.76 -11.65
N GLY A 8 -2.11 -45.28 -11.59
CA GLY A 8 -3.27 -44.54 -11.07
C GLY A 8 -3.12 -44.13 -9.60
N PHE A 9 -2.50 -44.99 -8.77
CA PHE A 9 -2.25 -44.68 -7.36
C PHE A 9 -1.22 -43.58 -7.16
N ILE A 10 -0.19 -43.50 -8.02
CA ILE A 10 0.86 -42.47 -7.95
C ILE A 10 0.32 -41.10 -8.39
N LEU A 11 -0.54 -41.05 -9.42
CA LEU A 11 -1.19 -39.80 -9.84
C LEU A 11 -2.17 -39.26 -8.79
N SER A 12 -2.88 -40.14 -8.08
CA SER A 12 -3.79 -39.77 -6.98
C SER A 12 -3.05 -39.23 -5.75
N ALA A 13 -1.88 -39.79 -5.42
CA ALA A 13 -1.05 -39.28 -4.33
C ALA A 13 -0.46 -37.88 -4.64
N LEU A 14 -0.16 -37.59 -5.91
CA LEU A 14 0.36 -36.29 -6.34
C LEU A 14 -0.73 -35.20 -6.35
N SER A 15 -1.98 -35.55 -6.66
CA SER A 15 -3.10 -34.58 -6.60
C SER A 15 -3.47 -34.19 -5.16
N LEU A 16 -3.34 -35.11 -4.20
CA LEU A 16 -3.51 -34.82 -2.77
C LEU A 16 -2.41 -33.90 -2.21
N PHE A 17 -1.21 -33.91 -2.80
CA PHE A 17 -0.12 -33.00 -2.40
C PHE A 17 -0.35 -31.56 -2.89
N LEU A 18 -1.04 -31.38 -4.02
CA LEU A 18 -1.38 -30.06 -4.58
C LEU A 18 -2.60 -29.41 -3.90
N LEU A 19 -3.43 -30.19 -3.21
CA LEU A 19 -4.57 -29.69 -2.42
C LEU A 19 -4.17 -29.20 -1.03
N ASN A 20 -2.91 -29.38 -0.63
CA ASN A 20 -2.40 -28.91 0.66
C ASN A 20 -1.80 -27.49 0.59
N CYS A 21 -2.11 -26.74 -0.47
CA CYS A 21 -2.11 -25.29 -0.40
C CYS A 21 -3.11 -24.91 0.68
N LYS A 22 -2.61 -24.77 1.91
CA LYS A 22 -3.31 -24.08 2.98
C LYS A 22 -3.71 -22.75 2.36
N THR A 23 -4.99 -22.59 2.04
CA THR A 23 -5.61 -21.29 1.97
C THR A 23 -5.58 -20.79 3.40
N ALA A 24 -4.40 -20.32 3.82
CA ALA A 24 -4.34 -19.40 4.91
C ALA A 24 -5.24 -18.27 4.44
N ALA A 25 -6.43 -18.18 5.02
CA ALA A 25 -7.09 -16.90 5.19
C ALA A 25 -6.08 -16.08 5.99
N GLN A 26 -5.11 -15.50 5.29
CA GLN A 26 -4.05 -14.73 5.88
C GLN A 26 -4.75 -13.51 6.43
N ASN A 27 -4.62 -13.30 7.74
CA ASN A 27 -5.02 -12.05 8.38
C ASN A 27 -4.01 -10.97 7.95
N THR A 28 -3.99 -10.64 6.66
CA THR A 28 -3.12 -9.64 6.06
C THR A 28 -3.46 -8.31 6.70
N THR A 29 -2.58 -7.86 7.58
CA THR A 29 -2.80 -6.65 8.37
C THR A 29 -1.93 -5.54 7.79
N ILE A 30 -2.51 -4.35 7.65
CA ILE A 30 -1.76 -3.16 7.23
C ILE A 30 -0.83 -2.76 8.38
N THR A 31 0.44 -2.52 8.07
CA THR A 31 1.49 -2.17 9.05
C THR A 31 1.93 -0.71 8.89
N SER A 32 1.88 -0.18 7.67
CA SER A 32 2.07 1.24 7.39
C SER A 32 1.31 1.69 6.15
N VAL A 33 1.03 2.99 6.11
CA VAL A 33 0.52 3.67 4.93
C VAL A 33 1.24 4.99 4.75
N SER A 34 1.58 5.31 3.51
CA SER A 34 2.25 6.57 3.21
C SER A 34 1.77 7.19 1.92
N TYR A 35 1.96 8.50 1.86
CA TYR A 35 1.70 9.32 0.69
C TYR A 35 2.90 10.23 0.45
N THR A 36 3.42 10.17 -0.77
CA THR A 36 4.46 11.07 -1.26
C THR A 36 3.90 11.89 -2.41
N HIS A 37 4.08 13.19 -2.34
CA HIS A 37 3.93 14.09 -3.48
C HIS A 37 5.30 14.57 -3.90
N THR A 38 5.77 14.20 -5.09
CA THR A 38 6.99 14.78 -5.65
C THR A 38 6.69 16.14 -6.25
N ALA A 39 7.72 16.97 -6.39
CA ALA A 39 7.67 18.26 -7.03
C ALA A 39 8.96 18.45 -7.85
N GLY A 40 8.92 19.36 -8.83
CA GLY A 40 10.11 19.70 -9.62
C GLY A 40 11.27 20.14 -8.74
N ARG A 41 12.51 20.00 -9.24
CA ARG A 41 13.75 20.32 -8.50
C ARG A 41 14.04 19.42 -7.30
N GLY A 42 13.64 18.15 -7.40
CA GLY A 42 13.90 17.13 -6.37
C GLY A 42 13.06 17.36 -5.11
N GLY A 43 12.06 18.23 -5.20
CA GLY A 43 11.13 18.50 -4.12
C GLY A 43 10.29 17.26 -3.81
N ARG A 44 10.03 16.99 -2.53
CA ARG A 44 8.94 16.09 -2.14
C ARG A 44 8.36 16.47 -0.80
N THR A 45 7.10 16.10 -0.62
CA THR A 45 6.45 15.98 0.69
C THR A 45 6.12 14.52 0.93
N PHE A 46 6.23 14.08 2.17
CA PHE A 46 5.97 12.70 2.58
C PHE A 46 5.23 12.68 3.91
N ILE A 47 4.24 11.81 4.01
CA ILE A 47 3.50 11.51 5.23
C ILE A 47 3.46 9.99 5.36
N ASN A 48 3.82 9.46 6.52
CA ASN A 48 3.76 8.04 6.83
C ASN A 48 3.11 7.80 8.18
N ALA A 49 2.13 6.92 8.22
CA ALA A 49 1.47 6.48 9.43
C ALA A 49 1.72 4.98 9.66
N THR A 50 2.00 4.63 10.91
CA THR A 50 2.01 3.25 11.42
C THR A 50 1.04 3.19 12.61
N LYS A 51 0.88 2.02 13.22
CA LYS A 51 0.09 1.89 14.47
C LYS A 51 0.65 2.74 15.62
N ASP A 52 1.93 3.08 15.58
CA ASP A 52 2.66 3.69 16.70
C ASP A 52 3.03 5.15 16.43
N SER A 53 3.11 5.57 15.16
CA SER A 53 3.61 6.91 14.82
C SER A 53 3.03 7.49 13.55
N LEU A 54 2.95 8.82 13.53
CA LEU A 54 2.79 9.64 12.34
C LEU A 54 4.07 10.43 12.11
N GLU A 55 4.62 10.32 10.91
CA GLU A 55 5.83 11.00 10.48
C GLU A 55 5.56 11.83 9.23
N SER A 56 6.16 13.01 9.14
CA SER A 56 6.15 13.80 7.92
C SER A 56 7.47 14.54 7.73
N ASN A 57 7.91 14.62 6.48
CA ASN A 57 9.03 15.46 6.09
C ASN A 57 8.78 16.08 4.72
N LYS A 58 9.53 17.15 4.45
CA LYS A 58 9.60 17.80 3.15
C LYS A 58 11.06 18.04 2.83
N THR A 59 11.45 17.90 1.58
CA THR A 59 12.84 18.11 1.16
C THR A 59 12.90 18.65 -0.27
N GLY A 60 14.02 19.28 -0.62
CA GLY A 60 14.30 19.86 -1.93
C GLY A 60 14.02 21.36 -1.98
N GLY A 61 14.75 22.08 -2.83
CA GLY A 61 14.84 23.55 -2.80
C GLY A 61 13.55 24.34 -3.11
N ARG A 62 12.43 23.67 -3.35
CA ARG A 62 11.09 24.29 -3.43
C ARG A 62 10.41 24.41 -2.06
N PHE A 63 10.87 23.64 -1.07
CA PHE A 63 10.34 23.65 0.28
C PHE A 63 11.41 24.21 1.22
N GLU A 64 11.03 25.15 2.09
CA GLU A 64 11.85 25.40 3.28
C GLU A 64 11.95 24.08 4.05
N ASP A 65 13.14 23.75 4.57
CA ASP A 65 13.36 22.54 5.34
C ASP A 65 12.33 22.47 6.47
N TYR A 66 11.30 21.65 6.29
CA TYR A 66 10.32 21.43 7.33
C TYR A 66 10.98 20.55 8.38
N PRO A 67 10.98 20.91 9.68
CA PRO A 67 11.52 20.03 10.71
C PRO A 67 10.82 18.67 10.59
N VAL A 68 11.60 17.60 10.69
CA VAL A 68 11.08 16.24 10.68
C VAL A 68 10.00 16.14 11.75
N PHE A 69 8.76 15.97 11.32
CA PHE A 69 7.63 15.79 12.21
C PHE A 69 7.55 14.31 12.57
N LYS A 70 7.52 14.01 13.86
CA LYS A 70 7.26 12.66 14.36
C LYS A 70 6.45 12.75 15.64
N LYS A 71 5.27 12.15 15.65
CA LYS A 71 4.38 12.07 16.81
C LYS A 71 3.87 10.64 16.99
N LYS A 72 3.56 10.28 18.23
CA LYS A 72 2.80 9.07 18.52
C LYS A 72 1.36 9.26 18.06
N ILE A 73 0.78 8.26 17.42
CA ILE A 73 -0.63 8.27 17.00
C ILE A 73 -1.51 7.51 17.98
N ASP A 74 -2.74 7.96 18.17
CA ASP A 74 -3.78 7.25 18.90
C ASP A 74 -4.28 6.04 18.11
N LYS A 75 -4.55 4.93 18.81
CA LYS A 75 -5.09 3.70 18.21
C LYS A 75 -6.35 3.97 17.37
N LYS A 76 -7.25 4.82 17.85
CA LYS A 76 -8.51 5.17 17.16
C LYS A 76 -8.26 5.83 15.80
N ASP A 77 -7.24 6.68 15.71
CA ASP A 77 -6.90 7.35 14.47
C ASP A 77 -6.25 6.38 13.48
N TRP A 78 -5.36 5.51 13.97
CA TRP A 78 -4.78 4.43 13.18
C TRP A 78 -5.86 3.50 12.60
N ASP A 79 -6.74 2.98 13.47
CA ASP A 79 -7.82 2.08 13.09
C ASP A 79 -8.71 2.69 11.99
N LYS A 80 -9.01 4.00 12.10
CA LYS A 80 -9.82 4.74 11.11
C LYS A 80 -9.13 4.81 9.75
N ILE A 81 -7.81 5.04 9.72
CA ILE A 81 -7.07 5.14 8.46
C ILE A 81 -7.09 3.79 7.73
N VAL A 82 -6.83 2.70 8.45
CA VAL A 82 -6.74 1.37 7.84
C VAL A 82 -8.10 0.76 7.52
N SER A 83 -9.17 1.12 8.23
CA SER A 83 -10.53 0.60 7.98
C SER A 83 -11.08 0.98 6.61
N ASP A 84 -10.57 2.06 6.01
CA ASP A 84 -10.99 2.57 4.72
C ASP A 84 -10.29 1.89 3.53
N ILE A 85 -9.36 0.96 3.79
CA ILE A 85 -8.52 0.33 2.76
C ILE A 85 -8.99 -1.09 2.49
N ASN A 86 -9.52 -1.31 1.29
CA ASN A 86 -9.80 -2.64 0.75
C ASN A 86 -8.56 -3.19 0.03
N ILE A 87 -7.94 -4.22 0.63
CA ILE A 87 -6.72 -4.87 0.10
C ILE A 87 -6.98 -5.54 -1.25
N SER A 88 -8.13 -6.21 -1.44
CA SER A 88 -8.48 -6.85 -2.71
C SER A 88 -8.67 -5.83 -3.84
N LEU A 89 -9.10 -4.60 -3.52
CA LEU A 89 -9.14 -3.51 -4.49
C LEU A 89 -7.73 -2.99 -4.80
N LEU A 90 -6.83 -2.89 -3.81
CA LEU A 90 -5.43 -2.51 -4.04
C LEU A 90 -4.74 -3.45 -5.03
N GLU A 91 -4.98 -4.76 -4.93
CA GLU A 91 -4.40 -5.77 -5.85
C GLU A 91 -4.80 -5.56 -7.31
N LYS A 92 -5.99 -5.01 -7.54
CA LYS A 92 -6.52 -4.74 -8.88
C LYS A 92 -6.22 -3.32 -9.36
N THR A 93 -5.81 -2.45 -8.45
CA THR A 93 -5.56 -1.03 -8.76
C THR A 93 -4.28 -0.91 -9.55
N GLN A 94 -4.36 -0.25 -10.71
CA GLN A 94 -3.22 -0.01 -11.56
C GLN A 94 -2.68 1.41 -11.37
N SER A 95 -1.35 1.51 -11.31
CA SER A 95 -0.64 2.78 -11.41
C SER A 95 -0.87 3.41 -12.80
N GLY A 96 -0.91 4.73 -12.83
CA GLY A 96 -0.72 5.50 -14.05
C GLY A 96 0.77 5.65 -14.39
N LYS A 97 1.06 6.53 -15.35
CA LYS A 97 2.44 6.82 -15.76
C LYS A 97 3.14 7.65 -14.70
N ALA A 98 4.33 7.24 -14.27
CA ALA A 98 5.25 8.11 -13.54
C ALA A 98 5.68 9.26 -14.47
N ARG A 99 5.67 10.48 -13.95
CA ARG A 99 5.99 11.72 -14.67
C ARG A 99 7.43 12.16 -14.42
N GLY A 100 8.06 11.65 -13.36
CA GLY A 100 9.46 11.93 -13.08
C GLY A 100 9.70 13.43 -12.88
N TYR A 101 10.95 13.86 -13.04
CA TYR A 101 11.34 15.22 -12.69
C TYR A 101 10.80 16.30 -13.65
N TYR A 102 10.64 15.98 -14.94
CA TYR A 102 10.35 16.96 -16.00
C TYR A 102 8.88 16.99 -16.42
N ASP A 103 8.14 15.87 -16.34
CA ASP A 103 6.77 15.79 -16.88
C ASP A 103 5.70 16.09 -15.81
N GLY A 104 6.11 16.51 -14.61
CA GLY A 104 5.23 16.96 -13.54
C GLY A 104 5.36 16.16 -12.24
N PRO A 105 4.66 16.59 -11.18
CA PRO A 105 4.73 15.94 -9.88
C PRO A 105 4.12 14.54 -9.93
N ASP A 106 4.57 13.62 -9.09
CA ASP A 106 3.97 12.30 -8.90
C ASP A 106 3.22 12.24 -7.57
N HIS A 107 2.11 11.52 -7.57
CA HIS A 107 1.39 11.09 -6.37
C HIS A 107 1.69 9.61 -6.17
N ILE A 108 2.40 9.27 -5.10
CA ILE A 108 2.86 7.92 -4.82
C ILE A 108 2.27 7.49 -3.49
N PHE A 109 1.53 6.40 -3.49
CA PHE A 109 0.97 5.77 -2.31
C PHE A 109 1.74 4.48 -2.03
N ARG A 110 2.13 4.26 -0.78
CA ARG A 110 2.63 2.94 -0.34
C ARG A 110 1.79 2.43 0.80
N ILE A 111 1.26 1.22 0.65
CA ILE A 111 0.53 0.52 1.69
C ILE A 111 1.31 -0.76 1.96
N THR A 112 1.94 -0.87 3.12
CA THR A 112 2.68 -2.06 3.52
C THR A 112 1.77 -2.92 4.40
N THR A 113 1.71 -4.19 4.06
CA THR A 113 1.02 -5.21 4.85
C THR A 113 2.02 -6.15 5.49
N THR A 114 1.55 -7.08 6.32
CA THR A 114 2.37 -8.19 6.83
C THR A 114 2.92 -9.11 5.74
N GLU A 115 2.39 -9.05 4.51
CA GLU A 115 2.76 -9.95 3.42
C GLU A 115 3.56 -9.28 2.32
N LYS A 116 3.12 -8.09 1.89
CA LYS A 116 3.74 -7.33 0.79
C LYS A 116 3.48 -5.84 0.89
N GLU A 117 4.21 -5.09 0.08
CA GLU A 117 3.98 -3.67 -0.16
C GLU A 117 3.23 -3.46 -1.47
N TYR A 118 2.27 -2.54 -1.44
CA TYR A 118 1.59 -2.02 -2.61
C TYR A 118 2.10 -0.61 -2.89
N GLU A 119 2.79 -0.42 -4.01
CA GLU A 119 3.18 0.91 -4.49
C GLU A 119 2.30 1.31 -5.67
N LEU A 120 1.59 2.43 -5.53
CA LEU A 120 0.67 2.96 -6.52
C LEU A 120 1.07 4.38 -6.91
N ILE A 121 1.34 4.60 -8.19
CA ILE A 121 1.81 5.89 -8.72
C ILE A 121 0.76 6.46 -9.67
N ASN A 122 0.37 7.72 -9.46
CA ASN A 122 -0.53 8.47 -10.37
C ASN A 122 -1.74 7.67 -10.83
N VAL A 123 -2.39 6.96 -9.92
CA VAL A 123 -3.56 6.14 -10.24
C VAL A 123 -4.62 7.02 -10.93
N PRO A 124 -5.18 6.58 -12.08
CA PRO A 124 -6.12 7.39 -12.86
C PRO A 124 -7.42 7.69 -12.11
N GLU A 125 -7.93 8.92 -12.22
CA GLU A 125 -9.16 9.38 -11.54
C GLU A 125 -10.41 8.56 -11.89
N ASN A 126 -10.44 7.99 -13.10
CA ASN A 126 -11.53 7.15 -13.59
C ASN A 126 -11.39 5.67 -13.20
N SER A 127 -10.33 5.28 -12.48
CA SER A 127 -10.13 3.91 -12.04
C SER A 127 -10.91 3.59 -10.76
N GLU A 128 -11.27 2.32 -10.57
CA GLU A 128 -12.01 1.86 -9.39
C GLU A 128 -11.25 2.12 -8.08
N GLY A 129 -9.92 2.02 -8.11
CA GLY A 129 -9.05 2.22 -6.94
C GLY A 129 -8.83 3.68 -6.53
N TYR A 130 -9.15 4.65 -7.39
CA TYR A 130 -8.80 6.06 -7.15
C TYR A 130 -9.46 6.65 -5.91
N LYS A 131 -10.75 6.38 -5.70
CA LYS A 131 -11.50 6.93 -4.56
C LYS A 131 -10.88 6.52 -3.22
N GLN A 132 -10.36 5.30 -3.14
CA GLN A 132 -9.75 4.76 -1.92
C GLN A 132 -8.44 5.48 -1.58
N ILE A 133 -7.55 5.61 -2.56
CA ILE A 133 -6.26 6.28 -2.35
C ILE A 133 -6.44 7.79 -2.14
N GLU A 134 -7.42 8.43 -2.80
CA GLU A 134 -7.75 9.83 -2.56
C GLU A 134 -8.23 10.02 -1.12
N LYS A 135 -9.10 9.13 -0.64
CA LYS A 135 -9.53 9.11 0.76
C LYS A 135 -8.36 8.89 1.72
N LEU A 136 -7.43 7.98 1.39
CA LEU A 136 -6.21 7.75 2.17
C LEU A 136 -5.36 9.03 2.27
N LYS A 137 -5.10 9.71 1.15
CA LYS A 137 -4.39 11.00 1.14
C LYS A 137 -5.08 12.01 2.08
N ASN A 138 -6.39 12.18 1.92
CA ASN A 138 -7.16 13.15 2.71
C ASN A 138 -7.15 12.81 4.20
N ASN A 139 -7.24 11.52 4.55
CA ASN A 139 -7.13 11.05 5.93
C ASN A 139 -5.74 11.33 6.52
N LEU A 140 -4.66 11.09 5.77
CA LEU A 140 -3.29 11.41 6.18
C LEU A 140 -3.06 12.91 6.36
N ASP A 141 -3.53 13.74 5.42
CA ASP A 141 -3.43 15.20 5.50
C ASP A 141 -4.20 15.74 6.72
N ASN A 142 -5.39 15.20 7.00
CA ASN A 142 -6.20 15.60 8.15
C ASN A 142 -5.57 15.14 9.46
N LEU A 143 -4.99 13.95 9.49
CA LEU A 143 -4.29 13.45 10.66
C LEU A 143 -3.07 14.32 10.97
N LEU A 144 -2.27 14.68 9.96
CA LEU A 144 -1.11 15.54 10.15
C LEU A 144 -1.48 16.92 10.72
N LYS A 145 -2.64 17.48 10.35
CA LYS A 145 -3.13 18.75 10.90
C LYS A 145 -3.63 18.64 12.35
N LYS A 146 -4.04 17.44 12.78
CA LYS A 146 -4.56 17.19 14.13
C LYS A 146 -3.45 17.15 15.18
N TYR A 147 -2.25 16.69 14.81
CA TYR A 147 -1.10 16.48 15.71
C TYR A 147 -0.04 17.57 15.60
#